data_AF-A0A838SGB1-F1
#
_entry.id   AF-A0A838SGB1-F1
#
_cell.length_a   1.000
_cell.length_b   1.000
_cell.length_c   1.000
_cell.angle_alpha   90.00
_cell.angle_beta   90.00
_cell.angle_gamma   90.00
#
_symmetry.space_group_name_H-M   'P 1'
#
loop_
_entity.id
_entity.type
_entity.pdbx_description
1 polymer ?
#
loop_
_entity_poly.entity_id
_entity_poly.type
_entity_poly.pdbx_seq_one_letter_code
_entity_poly.pdbx_strand_id
1 'polypeptide(L)' 'MRRVDNMVGARDFKGLIAEQFMQDAVYAYHSEDSAEALAQTMTEEGFGSVPIVD' A
#
# COMPACT_ATOMS: atom_id res chain seq x y z
N MET A 1 -14.36 10.83 6.19
CA MET A 1 -14.52 10.11 4.90
C MET A 1 -13.26 9.30 4.67
N ARG A 2 -13.36 8.01 4.36
CA ARG A 2 -12.20 7.13 4.15
C ARG A 2 -11.75 7.23 2.69
N ARG A 3 -10.45 7.09 2.41
CA ARG A 3 -9.87 7.15 1.05
C ARG A 3 -10.57 6.21 0.06
N VAL A 4 -11.05 5.07 0.55
CA VAL A 4 -11.80 4.06 -0.23
C VAL A 4 -13.11 4.63 -0.79
N ASP A 5 -13.81 5.49 -0.05
CA ASP A 5 -15.09 6.07 -0.49
C ASP A 5 -14.91 6.91 -1.77
N ASN A 6 -13.75 7.55 -1.95
CA ASN A 6 -13.43 8.34 -3.14
C ASN A 6 -12.89 7.49 -4.30
N MET A 7 -12.21 6.36 -4.02
CA MET A 7 -11.59 5.53 -5.06
C MET A 7 -12.59 4.64 -5.80
N VAL A 8 -13.69 4.26 -5.15
CA VAL A 8 -14.63 3.25 -5.69
C VAL A 8 -15.93 3.88 -6.24
N GLY A 9 -16.18 5.16 -5.97
CA GLY A 9 -17.42 5.84 -6.36
C GLY A 9 -18.66 5.27 -5.67
N ALA A 10 -19.83 5.36 -6.32
CA ALA A 10 -21.13 4.94 -5.77
C ALA A 10 -21.36 3.40 -5.73
N ARG A 11 -20.31 2.59 -5.58
CA ARG A 11 -20.43 1.13 -5.48
C ARG A 11 -20.57 0.71 -4.02
N ASP A 12 -21.41 -0.29 -3.76
CA ASP A 12 -21.57 -0.87 -2.42
C ASP A 12 -20.26 -1.55 -2.00
N PHE A 13 -19.66 -1.06 -0.91
CA PHE A 13 -18.43 -1.60 -0.34
C PHE A 13 -18.52 -3.10 -0.06
N LYS A 14 -19.72 -3.61 0.29
CA LYS A 14 -19.92 -5.05 0.57
C LYS A 14 -19.77 -5.94 -0.66
N GLY A 15 -19.90 -5.37 -1.86
CA GLY A 15 -19.75 -6.09 -3.12
C GLY A 15 -18.34 -6.04 -3.70
N LEU A 16 -17.40 -5.33 -3.05
CA LEU A 16 -16.04 -5.20 -3.53
C LEU A 16 -15.18 -6.38 -3.08
N ILE A 17 -14.28 -6.81 -3.97
CA ILE A 17 -13.25 -7.79 -3.67
C ILE A 17 -11.89 -7.09 -3.54
N ALA A 18 -10.98 -7.66 -2.76
CA ALA A 18 -9.68 -7.06 -2.46
C ALA A 18 -8.89 -6.65 -3.71
N GLU A 19 -8.91 -7.50 -4.74
CA GLU A 19 -8.24 -7.29 -6.02
C GLU A 19 -8.64 -5.97 -6.72
N GLN A 20 -9.84 -5.44 -6.47
CA GLN A 20 -10.30 -4.20 -7.12
C GLN A 20 -9.68 -2.92 -6.55
N PHE A 21 -8.99 -3.00 -5.41
CA PHE A 21 -8.37 -1.85 -4.76
C PHE A 21 -6.97 -2.12 -4.21
N MET A 22 -6.49 -3.36 -4.32
CA MET A 22 -5.08 -3.68 -4.06
C MET A 22 -4.20 -3.15 -5.19
N GLN A 23 -2.95 -2.83 -4.86
CA GLN A 23 -1.93 -2.47 -5.84
C GLN A 23 -1.17 -3.71 -6.27
N ASP A 24 -0.97 -3.89 -7.57
CA ASP A 24 -0.20 -5.01 -8.13
C ASP A 24 1.32 -4.78 -8.02
N ALA A 25 1.76 -3.52 -8.02
CA ALA A 25 3.14 -3.13 -7.86
C ALA A 25 3.37 -2.63 -6.43
N VAL A 26 4.05 -3.44 -5.61
CA VAL A 26 4.35 -3.15 -4.20
C VAL A 26 5.86 -3.10 -4.02
N TYR A 27 6.37 -2.01 -3.43
CA TYR A 27 7.75 -1.97 -2.96
C TYR A 27 7.91 -2.90 -1.76
N ALA A 28 8.85 -3.82 -1.83
CA ALA A 28 9.13 -4.77 -0.76
C ALA A 28 10.62 -4.74 -0.44
N TYR A 29 10.94 -5.01 0.82
CA TYR A 29 12.31 -5.03 1.34
C TYR A 29 12.61 -6.37 1.99
N HIS A 30 13.88 -6.70 2.11
CA HIS A 30 14.38 -7.84 2.87
C HIS A 30 14.81 -7.42 4.28
N SER A 31 14.94 -8.40 5.18
CA SER A 31 15.32 -8.14 6.57
C SER A 31 16.74 -7.56 6.72
N GLU A 32 17.62 -7.85 5.75
CA GLU A 32 18.98 -7.33 5.65
C GLU A 32 19.08 -5.92 5.04
N ASP A 33 17.99 -5.39 4.46
CA ASP A 33 18.02 -4.07 3.85
C ASP A 33 18.19 -2.96 4.89
N SER A 34 18.80 -1.85 4.47
CA SER A 34 19.06 -0.75 5.39
C SER A 34 17.76 -0.04 5.78
N ALA A 35 17.62 0.25 7.08
CA ALA A 35 16.49 1.01 7.60
C ALA A 35 16.41 2.43 7.00
N GLU A 36 17.54 2.99 6.55
CA GLU A 36 17.59 4.29 5.87
C GLU A 36 16.92 4.24 4.50
N ALA A 37 17.21 3.21 3.70
CA ALA A 37 16.56 3.03 2.39
C ALA A 37 15.05 2.81 2.55
N LEU A 38 14.63 2.05 3.55
CA LEU A 38 13.23 1.86 3.90
C LEU A 38 12.55 3.18 4.31
N ALA A 39 13.17 3.95 5.20
CA ALA A 39 12.63 5.23 5.66
C ALA A 39 12.55 6.27 4.52
N GLN A 40 13.53 6.29 3.62
CA GLN A 40 13.55 7.15 2.46
C GLN A 40 12.36 6.85 1.54
N THR A 41 12.18 5.58 1.14
CA THR A 41 11.07 5.19 0.26
C THR A 41 9.70 5.39 0.92
N MET A 42 9.56 5.13 2.23
CA MET A 42 8.33 5.47 2.95
C MET A 42 8.01 6.97 2.89
N THR A 43 9.03 7.83 2.96
CA THR A 43 8.87 9.29 2.96
C THR A 43 8.59 9.82 1.56
N GLU A 44 9.37 9.39 0.55
CA GLU A 44 9.29 9.88 -0.83
C GLU A 44 8.00 9.42 -1.52
N GLU A 45 7.64 8.15 -1.34
CA GLU A 45 6.45 7.57 -1.99
C GLU A 45 5.18 7.73 -1.12
N GLY A 46 5.34 8.21 0.12
CA GLY A 46 4.23 8.46 1.04
C GLY A 46 3.57 7.19 1.58
N PHE A 47 4.32 6.10 1.71
CA PHE A 47 3.83 4.85 2.29
C PHE A 47 3.87 4.89 3.82
N GLY A 48 2.73 4.56 4.45
CA GLY A 48 2.68 4.39 5.91
C GLY A 48 3.29 3.06 6.39
N SER A 49 3.47 2.10 5.49
CA SER A 49 4.09 0.80 5.76
C SER A 49 4.58 0.18 4.47
N VAL A 50 5.68 -0.59 4.54
CA VAL A 50 6.18 -1.42 3.45
C VAL A 50 6.35 -2.87 3.94
N PRO A 51 6.04 -3.89 3.12
CA PRO A 51 6.24 -5.28 3.48
C PRO A 51 7.72 -5.65 3.55
N ILE A 52 8.07 -6.48 4.53
CA ILE A 52 9.33 -7.22 4.57
C ILE A 52 9.07 -8.63 4.07
N VAL A 53 9.83 -9.07 3.07
CA VAL A 53 9.73 -10.38 2.43
C VAL A 53 11.04 -11.15 2.62
N ASP A 54 10.94 -12.45 2.91
CA ASP A 54 12.05 -13.41 2.96
C ASP A 54 11.81 -14.52 1.92
#